data_AF-A0A2T4GG26-F1
#
_entry.id   AF-A0A2T4GG26-F1
#
_cell.length_a   1.000
_cell.length_b   1.000
_cell.length_c   1.000
_cell.angle_alpha   90.00
_cell.angle_beta   90.00
_cell.angle_gamma   90.00
#
_symmetry.space_group_name_H-M   'P 1'
#
loop_
_entity.id
_entity.type
_entity.pdbx_description
1 polymer ?
#
loop_
_entity_poly.entity_id
_entity_poly.type
_entity_poly.pdbx_seq_one_letter_code
_entity_poly.pdbx_strand_id
1 'polypeptide(L)'
;MSREHRQRCNQEVDFWLCEGLVIEEPAADVHGARIKRSHMIVSAPSKEAVLARLRDDCLYPANWDVNNAEIEPFISVTRRALGDITLK
;
A
#
# COMPACT_ATOMS: atom_id res chain seq x y z
N MET A 1 7.74 -6.56 -8.44
CA MET A 1 7.59 -6.15 -7.03
C MET A 1 8.68 -6.82 -6.20
N SER A 2 9.37 -6.08 -5.32
CA SER A 2 10.41 -6.65 -4.46
C SER A 2 9.82 -7.74 -3.56
N ARG A 3 10.53 -8.87 -3.41
CA ARG A 3 10.13 -9.96 -2.50
C ARG A 3 10.04 -9.48 -1.06
N GLU A 4 10.96 -8.60 -0.65
CA GLU A 4 11.00 -8.05 0.71
C GLU A 4 9.79 -7.15 0.97
N HIS A 5 9.47 -6.23 0.05
CA HIS A 5 8.30 -5.37 0.19
C HIS A 5 7.01 -6.20 0.34
N ARG A 6 6.83 -7.21 -0.52
CA ARG A 6 5.68 -8.13 -0.43
C ARG A 6 5.62 -8.82 0.93
N GLN A 7 6.77 -9.22 1.46
CA GLN A 7 6.83 -9.86 2.77
C GLN A 7 6.40 -8.90 3.88
N ARG A 8 6.85 -7.63 3.86
CA ARG A 8 6.42 -6.59 4.80
C ARG A 8 4.91 -6.37 4.73
N CYS A 9 4.34 -6.22 3.53
CA CYS A 9 2.89 -6.07 3.34
C CYS A 9 2.10 -7.24 3.93
N ASN A 10 2.62 -8.47 3.84
CA ASN A 10 1.95 -9.66 4.36
C ASN A 10 2.14 -9.88 5.87
N GLN A 11 3.22 -9.35 6.47
CA GLN A 11 3.57 -9.61 7.87
C GLN A 11 3.20 -8.46 8.81
N GLU A 12 3.28 -7.22 8.33
CA GLU A 12 2.95 -6.02 9.08
C GLU A 12 1.52 -5.55 8.75
N VAL A 13 0.56 -6.46 8.92
CA VAL A 13 -0.85 -6.27 8.55
C VAL A 13 -1.53 -5.15 9.35
N ASP A 14 -0.95 -4.73 10.47
CA ASP A 14 -1.42 -3.58 11.24
C ASP A 14 -1.14 -2.26 10.54
N PHE A 15 -0.14 -2.19 9.65
CA PHE A 15 0.17 -0.99 8.86
C PHE A 15 -0.34 -1.12 7.42
N TRP A 16 0.01 -2.19 6.70
CA TRP A 16 -0.34 -2.38 5.29
C TRP A 16 -1.72 -3.03 5.15
N LEU A 17 -2.78 -2.22 5.09
CA LEU A 17 -4.15 -2.72 5.02
C LEU A 17 -4.55 -3.18 3.61
N CYS A 18 -4.10 -2.44 2.59
CA CYS A 18 -4.31 -2.75 1.18
C CYS A 18 -3.21 -2.11 0.34
N GLU A 19 -2.69 -2.82 -0.66
CA GLU A 19 -1.69 -2.33 -1.59
C GLU A 19 -2.03 -2.75 -3.03
N GLY A 20 -1.70 -1.90 -4.00
CA GLY A 20 -1.95 -2.19 -5.39
C GLY A 20 -1.20 -1.26 -6.33
N LEU A 21 -0.93 -1.76 -7.53
CA LEU A 21 -0.32 -1.00 -8.61
C LEU A 21 -1.41 -0.43 -9.53
N VAL A 22 -1.26 0.83 -9.89
CA VAL A 22 -2.02 1.44 -10.97
C VAL A 22 -1.19 1.30 -12.24
N ILE A 23 -1.71 0.57 -13.22
CA ILE A 23 -1.11 0.39 -14.54
C ILE A 23 -1.58 1.47 -15.51
N GLU A 24 -0.75 1.82 -16.49
CA GLU A 24 -1.09 2.86 -17.49
C GLU A 24 -2.26 2.43 -18.38
N GLU A 25 -2.29 1.16 -18.79
CA GLU A 25 -3.34 0.58 -19.64
C GLU A 25 -3.88 -0.71 -18.98
N PRO A 26 -5.18 -1.00 -19.09
CA PRO A 26 -5.74 -2.26 -18.60
C PRO A 26 -5.03 -3.46 -19.23
N ALA A 27 -4.51 -4.36 -18.39
CA ALA A 27 -3.82 -5.55 -18.83
C ALA A 27 -4.36 -6.78 -18.09
N ALA A 28 -4.43 -7.91 -18.80
CA ALA A 28 -4.81 -9.20 -18.20
C ALA A 28 -3.71 -9.77 -17.30
N ASP A 29 -2.46 -9.39 -17.56
CA ASP A 29 -1.28 -9.72 -16.76
C ASP A 29 -0.49 -8.45 -16.46
N VAL A 30 0.05 -8.37 -15.24
CA VAL A 30 0.93 -7.28 -14.80
C VAL A 30 2.36 -7.45 -15.30
N HIS A 31 2.75 -8.64 -15.78
CA HIS A 31 4.06 -8.87 -16.37
C HIS A 31 4.27 -8.04 -17.64
N GLY A 32 5.20 -7.09 -17.57
CA GLY A 32 5.51 -6.16 -18.66
C GLY A 32 4.59 -4.95 -18.75
N ALA A 33 3.56 -4.86 -17.91
CA ALA A 33 2.70 -3.68 -17.84
C ALA A 33 3.48 -2.46 -17.33
N ARG A 34 3.23 -1.30 -17.94
CA ARG A 34 3.79 -0.03 -17.47
C ARG A 34 3.06 0.41 -16.21
N ILE A 35 3.82 0.58 -15.13
CA ILE A 35 3.30 1.01 -13.82
C ILE A 35 3.26 2.54 -13.80
N LYS A 36 2.09 3.11 -13.51
CA LYS A 36 1.89 4.55 -13.37
C LYS A 36 2.20 5.04 -11.95
N ARG A 37 1.68 4.34 -10.93
CA ARG A 37 1.87 4.65 -9.50
C ARG A 37 1.45 3.47 -8.62
N SER A 38 1.74 3.56 -7.34
CA SER A 38 1.16 2.68 -6.30
C SER A 38 0.01 3.39 -5.59
N HIS A 39 -1.02 2.64 -5.19
CA HIS A 39 -2.05 3.08 -4.27
C HIS A 39 -2.11 2.14 -3.08
N MET A 40 -2.29 2.72 -1.90
CA MET A 40 -2.29 1.96 -0.66
C MET A 40 -3.33 2.52 0.30
N ILE A 41 -3.85 1.64 1.14
CA ILE A 41 -4.56 2.01 2.37
C ILE A 41 -3.68 1.52 3.50
N VAL A 42 -3.31 2.44 4.40
CA VAL A 42 -2.45 2.14 5.54
C VAL A 42 -3.08 2.62 6.85
N SER A 43 -2.76 1.96 7.95
CA SER A 43 -3.10 2.43 9.29
C SER A 43 -1.91 3.16 9.89
N ALA A 44 -2.09 4.42 10.27
CA ALA A 44 -1.05 5.22 10.90
C ALA A 44 -1.67 6.33 11.76
N PRO A 45 -0.99 6.76 12.85
CA PRO A 45 -1.49 7.82 13.72
C PRO A 45 -1.40 9.21 13.09
N SER A 46 -0.55 9.41 12.08
CA SER A 46 -0.38 10.69 11.39
C SER A 46 0.23 10.52 10.00
N LYS A 47 0.19 11.58 9.19
CA LYS A 47 0.85 11.65 7.88
C LYS A 47 2.36 11.47 8.01
N GLU A 48 2.97 12.03 9.04
CA GLU A 48 4.40 11.94 9.31
C GLU A 48 4.81 10.49 9.59
N ALA A 49 3.97 9.73 10.31
CA ALA A 49 4.21 8.31 10.54
C ALA A 49 4.16 7.49 9.25
N VAL A 50 3.25 7.82 8.33
CA VAL A 50 3.21 7.20 6.98
C VAL A 50 4.51 7.51 6.23
N LEU A 51 4.92 8.77 6.17
CA LEU A 51 6.13 9.18 5.46
C LEU A 51 7.40 8.55 6.06
N ALA A 52 7.47 8.43 7.39
CA ALA A 52 8.56 7.73 8.07
C ALA A 52 8.60 6.25 7.68
N ARG A 53 7.44 5.57 7.66
CA ARG A 53 7.36 4.16 7.26
C ARG A 53 7.74 3.94 5.80
N LEU A 54 7.35 4.84 4.89
CA LEU A 54 7.74 4.77 3.47
C LEU A 54 9.25 4.96 3.28
N ARG A 55 9.90 5.83 4.05
CA ARG A 55 11.37 6.01 4.00
C ARG A 55 12.13 4.81 4.55
N ASP A 56 11.52 4.04 5.43
CA ASP A 56 12.08 2.80 5.98
C ASP A 56 11.84 1.58 5.06
N ASP A 57 10.98 1.69 4.04
CA ASP A 57 10.68 0.59 3.14
C ASP A 57 11.82 0.30 2.14
N CYS A 58 12.02 -0.97 1.79
CA CYS A 58 13.09 -1.42 0.89
C CYS A 58 13.01 -0.85 -0.53
N LEU A 59 11.84 -0.32 -0.92
CA LEU A 59 11.65 0.37 -2.20
C LEU A 59 12.07 1.84 -2.14
N TYR A 60 12.40 2.41 -0.97
CA TYR A 60 12.97 3.75 -0.85
C TYR A 60 14.51 3.66 -0.90
N PRO A 61 15.22 4.57 -1.61
CA PRO A 61 14.71 5.70 -2.39
C PRO A 61 14.42 5.39 -3.86
N ALA A 62 14.64 4.16 -4.32
CA ALA A 62 14.66 3.85 -5.75
C ALA A 62 13.29 3.91 -6.44
N ASN A 63 12.22 3.54 -5.73
CA ASN A 63 10.86 3.42 -6.27
C ASN A 63 9.84 4.30 -5.53
N TRP A 64 10.04 4.56 -4.24
CA TRP A 64 9.18 5.49 -3.49
C TRP A 64 9.63 6.94 -3.67
N ASP A 65 8.84 7.73 -4.38
CA ASP A 65 8.95 9.19 -4.34
C ASP A 65 8.18 9.75 -3.14
N VAL A 66 8.76 9.59 -1.95
CA VAL A 66 8.12 9.99 -0.68
C VAL A 66 7.85 11.49 -0.60
N ASN A 67 8.66 12.31 -1.28
CA ASN A 67 8.50 13.77 -1.24
C ASN A 67 7.28 14.24 -2.03
N ASN A 68 6.85 13.46 -3.02
CA ASN A 68 5.64 13.72 -3.82
C ASN A 68 4.50 12.77 -3.48
N ALA A 69 4.56 12.05 -2.35
CA ALA A 69 3.49 11.16 -1.92
C ALA A 69 2.22 11.94 -1.50
N GLU A 70 1.12 11.67 -2.18
CA GLU A 70 -0.22 12.16 -1.81
C GLU A 70 -0.79 11.28 -0.71
N ILE A 71 -1.11 11.87 0.45
CA ILE A 71 -1.63 11.17 1.63
C ILE A 71 -2.86 11.91 2.12
N GLU A 72 -4.00 11.21 2.05
CA GLU A 72 -5.30 11.71 2.48
C GLU A 72 -5.87 10.80 3.59
N PRO A 73 -6.54 11.37 4.61
CA PRO A 73 -7.25 10.58 5.59
C PRO A 73 -8.33 9.73 4.93
N PHE A 74 -8.40 8.45 5.30
CA PHE A 74 -9.41 7.52 4.80
C PHE A 74 -10.22 6.94 5.96
N ILE A 75 -11.54 6.94 5.82
CA ILE A 75 -12.46 6.27 6.74
C ILE A 75 -13.13 5.14 5.98
N SER A 76 -12.97 3.91 6.47
CA SER A 76 -13.68 2.76 5.92
C SER A 76 -15.17 2.89 6.21
N VAL A 77 -15.99 3.02 5.16
CA VAL A 77 -17.45 3.22 5.27
C VAL A 77 -18.25 1.90 5.41
N THR A 78 -17.58 0.75 5.54
CA THR A 78 -18.28 -0.51 5.84
C THR A 78 -18.84 -0.51 7.27
N ARG A 79 -20.17 -0.68 7.42
CA ARG A 79 -20.86 -0.90 8.72
C ARG A 79 -20.46 -2.21 9.45
N ARG A 80 -19.45 -2.93 8.97
CA ARG A 80 -18.86 -4.13 9.59
C ARG A 80 -17.34 -4.01 9.55
N ALA A 81 -16.71 -4.32 10.68
CA ALA A 81 -15.27 -4.39 10.79
C ALA A 81 -14.73 -5.42 9.79
N LEU A 82 -13.68 -5.06 9.05
CA LEU A 82 -12.99 -5.94 8.09
C LEU A 82 -12.32 -7.18 8.75
N GLY A 83 -12.40 -7.32 10.08
CA GLY A 83 -11.81 -8.43 10.86
C GLY A 83 -12.75 -9.58 11.24
N ASP A 84 -14.07 -9.45 11.05
CA ASP A 84 -15.08 -10.41 11.57
C ASP A 84 -15.62 -11.38 10.51
N ILE A 85 -14.78 -11.83 9.58
CA ILE A 85 -15.17 -12.88 8.63
C ILE A 85 -14.58 -14.23 9.07
N THR A 86 -15.09 -14.78 10.17
CA THR A 86 -15.03 -16.22 10.40
C THR A 86 -16.11 -16.87 9.53
N LEU A 87 -15.73 -17.33 8.34
CA LEU A 87 -16.60 -18.18 7.51
C LEU A 87 -16.84 -19.49 8.27
N LYS A 88 -18.10 -19.79 8.57
CA LYS A 88 -18.57 -21.14 8.91
C LYS A 88 -18.84 -21.94 7.66
#